data_AF-F3AUI5-F1
#
_entry.id   AF-F3AUI5-F1
#
_cell.length_a   1.000
_cell.length_b   1.000
_cell.length_c   1.000
_cell.angle_alpha   90.00
_cell.angle_beta   90.00
_cell.angle_gamma   90.00
#
_symmetry.space_group_name_H-M   'P 1'
#
loop_
_entity.id
_entity.type
_entity.pdbx_description
1 polymer ?
#
loop_
_entity_poly.entity_id
_entity_poly.type
_entity_poly.pdbx_seq_one_letter_code
_entity_poly.pdbx_strand_id
1 'polypeptide(L)'
;MLNKEKLFSGVYGLAVGDALGVPVEFCSREMLERNPVKGMEAGGTHRQKKGTWSDDTSMVLATLDAMSAGGLSFGMIMDNFKRWFVEAQYTATGKVFDIGGTTSAAIQNYMRGEPLERCGAADERSNGNGSLMRMLPMIYYVRLKYGLEVNPVAVEQIYKLSALTHANILSKVCCVYYVYIGMYIVEYGKEKGLHNAIKEAVEAVEKYYFVEQEEIPCNLEYRDG
;
A
#
# COMPACT_ATOMS: atom_id res chain seq x y z
N MET A 1 -20.68 6.03 6.41
CA MET A 1 -21.02 4.87 5.55
C MET A 1 -20.19 4.85 4.28
N LEU A 2 -19.71 3.66 3.94
CA LEU A 2 -18.95 3.36 2.73
C LEU A 2 -19.89 3.38 1.50
N ASN A 3 -19.44 3.98 0.39
CA ASN A 3 -20.17 3.95 -0.87
C ASN A 3 -19.18 3.89 -2.05
N LYS A 4 -19.71 3.73 -3.27
CA LYS A 4 -18.89 3.65 -4.49
C LYS A 4 -18.04 4.92 -4.71
N GLU A 5 -18.58 6.09 -4.36
CA GLU A 5 -17.88 7.37 -4.52
C GLU A 5 -16.63 7.44 -3.66
N LYS A 6 -16.68 6.95 -2.40
CA LYS A 6 -15.50 6.90 -1.52
C LYS A 6 -14.44 5.93 -2.02
N LEU A 7 -14.85 4.81 -2.63
CA LEU A 7 -13.92 3.89 -3.28
C LEU A 7 -13.24 4.53 -4.48
N PHE A 8 -14.02 5.11 -5.40
CA PHE A 8 -13.45 5.80 -6.56
C PHE A 8 -12.58 6.99 -6.16
N SER A 9 -13.01 7.80 -5.19
CA SER A 9 -12.22 8.93 -4.69
C SER A 9 -10.88 8.49 -4.10
N GLY A 10 -10.85 7.36 -3.38
CA GLY A 10 -9.59 6.81 -2.86
C GLY A 10 -8.66 6.34 -3.97
N VAL A 11 -9.18 5.59 -4.96
CA VAL A 11 -8.38 5.09 -6.09
C VAL A 11 -7.88 6.23 -6.96
N TYR A 12 -8.73 7.21 -7.28
CA TYR A 12 -8.33 8.39 -8.06
C TYR A 12 -7.34 9.26 -7.28
N GLY A 13 -7.56 9.46 -5.98
CA GLY A 13 -6.64 10.22 -5.13
C GLY A 13 -5.25 9.58 -5.10
N LEU A 14 -5.18 8.25 -4.97
CA LEU A 14 -3.92 7.50 -5.04
C LEU A 14 -3.25 7.67 -6.41
N ALA A 15 -3.98 7.45 -7.50
CA ALA A 15 -3.42 7.58 -8.85
C ALA A 15 -2.97 9.00 -9.21
N VAL A 16 -3.68 10.02 -8.72
CA VAL A 16 -3.30 11.42 -8.88
C VAL A 16 -2.05 11.74 -8.05
N GLY A 17 -1.97 11.25 -6.80
CA GLY A 17 -0.81 11.44 -5.94
C GLY A 17 0.45 10.79 -6.51
N ASP A 18 0.33 9.54 -6.94
CA ASP A 18 1.36 8.80 -7.67
C ASP A 18 1.85 9.59 -8.90
N ALA A 19 0.95 9.91 -9.84
CA ALA A 19 1.34 10.60 -11.07
C ALA A 19 1.92 12.01 -10.85
N LEU A 20 1.59 12.69 -9.74
CA LEU A 20 2.23 13.95 -9.33
C LEU A 20 3.64 13.73 -8.78
N GLY A 21 3.89 12.59 -8.12
CA GLY A 21 5.17 12.24 -7.51
C GLY A 21 6.20 11.69 -8.50
N VAL A 22 5.77 10.94 -9.51
CA VAL A 22 6.67 10.27 -10.50
C VAL A 22 7.74 11.19 -11.09
N PRO A 23 7.45 12.43 -11.53
CA PRO A 23 8.48 13.28 -12.14
C PRO A 23 9.56 13.75 -11.16
N VAL A 24 9.26 13.77 -9.86
CA VAL A 24 10.13 14.32 -8.81
C VAL A 24 10.68 13.26 -7.87
N GLU A 25 10.53 11.98 -8.21
CA GLU A 25 11.14 10.90 -7.45
C GLU A 25 12.67 11.07 -7.40
N PHE A 26 13.28 10.78 -6.25
CA PHE A 26 14.70 11.01 -5.94
C PHE A 26 15.18 12.47 -5.99
N CYS A 27 14.27 13.44 -6.14
CA CYS A 27 14.62 14.84 -5.94
C CYS A 27 14.75 15.15 -4.44
N SER A 28 15.76 15.94 -4.08
CA SER A 28 15.93 16.42 -2.70
C SER A 28 14.88 17.46 -2.34
N ARG A 29 14.61 17.61 -1.04
CA ARG A 29 13.67 18.59 -0.51
C ARG A 29 14.07 20.01 -0.89
N GLU A 30 15.35 20.34 -0.84
CA GLU A 30 15.89 21.67 -1.15
C GLU A 30 15.67 22.02 -2.64
N MET A 31 15.70 21.04 -3.53
CA MET A 31 15.37 21.26 -4.94
C MET A 31 13.89 21.59 -5.12
N LEU A 32 13.00 20.88 -4.41
CA LEU A 32 11.56 21.10 -4.48
C LEU A 32 11.09 22.38 -3.77
N GLU A 33 11.85 22.88 -2.79
CA GLU A 33 11.60 24.22 -2.22
C GLU A 33 11.82 25.32 -3.25
N ARG A 34 12.84 25.16 -4.11
CA ARG A 34 13.18 26.14 -5.15
C ARG A 34 12.27 26.01 -6.38
N ASN A 35 11.86 24.79 -6.71
CA ASN A 35 10.97 24.50 -7.82
C ASN A 35 9.84 23.55 -7.38
N PRO A 36 8.80 24.07 -6.71
CA PRO A 36 7.73 23.23 -6.18
C PRO A 36 6.86 22.68 -7.31
N VAL A 37 6.36 21.46 -7.12
CA VAL A 37 5.37 20.84 -8.01
C VAL A 37 4.07 21.64 -7.96
N LYS A 38 3.68 22.22 -9.08
CA LYS A 38 2.46 23.06 -9.20
C LYS A 38 1.32 22.36 -9.95
N GLY A 39 1.58 21.18 -10.49
CA GLY A 39 0.61 20.37 -11.20
C GLY A 39 1.27 19.17 -11.86
N MET A 40 0.51 18.50 -12.73
CA MET A 40 0.99 17.34 -13.47
C MET A 40 2.09 17.74 -14.46
N GLU A 41 3.26 17.10 -14.35
CA GLU A 41 4.46 17.36 -15.15
C GLU A 41 4.87 16.11 -15.94
N ALA A 42 5.63 16.32 -17.02
CA ALA A 42 6.23 15.24 -17.81
C ALA A 42 7.74 15.20 -17.60
N GLY A 43 8.39 14.10 -17.99
CA GLY A 43 9.83 13.93 -17.86
C GLY A 43 10.20 13.32 -16.52
N GLY A 44 11.09 14.00 -15.79
CA GLY A 44 11.60 13.52 -14.51
C GLY A 44 12.48 12.28 -14.59
N THR A 45 12.67 11.64 -13.45
CA THR A 45 13.51 10.45 -13.25
C THR A 45 13.25 9.36 -14.29
N HIS A 46 11.99 9.05 -14.53
CA HIS A 46 11.58 7.95 -15.42
C HIS A 46 11.26 8.39 -16.86
N ARG A 47 11.41 9.69 -17.18
CA ARG A 47 11.11 10.27 -18.51
C ARG A 47 9.69 9.95 -19.01
N GLN A 48 8.71 9.98 -18.12
CA GLN A 48 7.32 9.62 -18.42
C GLN A 48 6.51 10.77 -19.00
N LYS A 49 5.38 10.44 -19.64
CA LYS A 49 4.42 11.46 -20.10
C LYS A 49 3.68 12.06 -18.90
N LYS A 50 3.16 13.27 -19.08
CA LYS A 50 2.33 13.95 -18.09
C LYS A 50 1.14 13.07 -17.65
N GLY A 51 0.97 12.88 -16.35
CA GLY A 51 -0.13 12.10 -15.77
C GLY A 51 0.08 10.58 -15.77
N THR A 52 1.32 10.12 -16.02
CA THR A 52 1.66 8.69 -15.94
C THR A 52 1.88 8.30 -14.49
N TRP A 53 1.09 7.34 -14.00
CA TRP A 53 1.23 6.71 -12.69
C TRP A 53 2.16 5.47 -12.76
N SER A 54 2.73 5.07 -11.62
CA SER A 54 3.79 4.06 -11.46
C SER A 54 3.27 2.69 -10.99
N ASP A 55 4.15 1.91 -10.36
CA ASP A 55 3.85 0.64 -9.71
C ASP A 55 2.87 0.78 -8.55
N ASP A 56 2.85 1.89 -7.79
CA ASP A 56 1.88 2.16 -6.73
C ASP A 56 0.44 1.94 -7.23
N THR A 57 0.03 2.67 -8.26
CA THR A 57 -1.31 2.55 -8.85
C THR A 57 -1.49 1.21 -9.56
N SER A 58 -0.46 0.73 -10.28
CA SER A 58 -0.53 -0.56 -11.00
C SER A 58 -0.89 -1.71 -10.07
N MET A 59 -0.22 -1.79 -8.93
CA MET A 59 -0.43 -2.86 -7.95
C MET A 59 -1.76 -2.74 -7.22
N VAL A 60 -2.27 -1.51 -7.00
CA VAL A 60 -3.63 -1.30 -6.47
C VAL A 60 -4.69 -1.80 -7.46
N LEU A 61 -4.56 -1.47 -8.74
CA LEU A 61 -5.50 -1.91 -9.78
C LEU A 61 -5.48 -3.43 -9.96
N ALA A 62 -4.29 -4.03 -9.99
CA ALA A 62 -4.10 -5.48 -10.02
C ALA A 62 -4.78 -6.16 -8.82
N THR A 63 -4.67 -5.58 -7.62
CA THR A 63 -5.31 -6.11 -6.41
C THR A 63 -6.83 -5.99 -6.46
N LEU A 64 -7.37 -4.84 -6.89
CA LEU A 64 -8.81 -4.63 -7.03
C LEU A 64 -9.44 -5.58 -8.06
N ASP A 65 -8.76 -5.78 -9.19
CA ASP A 65 -9.22 -6.71 -10.22
C ASP A 65 -9.32 -8.15 -9.69
N ALA A 66 -8.29 -8.63 -8.99
CA ALA A 66 -8.31 -9.94 -8.34
C ALA A 66 -9.45 -10.05 -7.31
N MET A 67 -9.65 -9.02 -6.49
CA MET A 67 -10.72 -8.98 -5.49
C MET A 67 -12.12 -8.98 -6.11
N SER A 68 -12.28 -8.33 -7.28
CA SER A 68 -13.57 -8.24 -7.98
C SER A 68 -14.04 -9.59 -8.53
N ALA A 69 -13.12 -10.49 -8.85
CA ALA A 69 -13.41 -11.79 -9.46
C ALA A 69 -13.69 -12.91 -8.45
N GLY A 70 -13.26 -12.78 -7.18
CA GLY A 70 -13.38 -13.89 -6.22
C GLY A 70 -13.25 -13.54 -4.74
N GLY A 71 -13.33 -12.26 -4.35
CA GLY A 71 -13.02 -11.82 -3.00
C GLY A 71 -11.50 -11.83 -2.73
N LEU A 72 -11.08 -11.85 -1.46
CA LEU A 72 -9.66 -11.81 -1.12
C LEU A 72 -8.98 -13.16 -1.40
N SER A 73 -8.43 -13.32 -2.60
CA SER A 73 -7.59 -14.45 -3.00
C SER A 73 -6.16 -14.00 -3.27
N PHE A 74 -5.26 -14.39 -2.37
CA PHE A 74 -3.84 -14.01 -2.47
C PHE A 74 -3.14 -14.60 -3.71
N GLY A 75 -3.55 -15.79 -4.15
CA GLY A 75 -3.05 -16.39 -5.39
C GLY A 75 -3.43 -15.57 -6.62
N MET A 76 -4.70 -15.15 -6.73
CA MET A 76 -5.16 -14.31 -7.84
C MET A 76 -4.49 -12.94 -7.84
N ILE A 77 -4.19 -12.39 -6.66
CA ILE A 77 -3.41 -11.15 -6.53
C ILE A 77 -1.99 -11.35 -7.07
N MET A 78 -1.31 -12.44 -6.72
CA MET A 78 0.02 -12.75 -7.28
C MET A 78 -0.01 -13.04 -8.78
N ASP A 79 -1.05 -13.69 -9.30
CA ASP A 79 -1.27 -13.86 -10.74
C ASP A 79 -1.39 -12.49 -11.44
N ASN A 80 -2.11 -11.55 -10.84
CA ASN A 80 -2.24 -10.20 -11.38
C ASN A 80 -0.92 -9.40 -11.28
N PHE A 81 -0.15 -9.55 -10.21
CA PHE A 81 1.19 -8.95 -10.13
C PHE A 81 2.15 -9.54 -11.16
N LYS A 82 2.06 -10.85 -11.43
CA LYS A 82 2.80 -11.49 -12.52
C LYS A 82 2.38 -10.92 -13.88
N ARG A 83 1.08 -10.79 -14.15
CA ARG A 83 0.57 -10.18 -15.40
C ARG A 83 1.05 -8.74 -15.56
N TRP A 84 1.00 -7.95 -14.50
CA TRP A 84 1.58 -6.61 -14.49
C TRP A 84 3.08 -6.67 -14.85
N PHE A 85 3.85 -7.48 -14.14
CA PHE A 85 5.31 -7.57 -14.29
C PHE A 85 5.76 -8.05 -15.68
N VAL A 86 5.10 -9.07 -16.24
CA VAL A 86 5.52 -9.72 -17.50
C VAL A 86 4.83 -9.14 -18.72
N GLU A 87 3.56 -8.77 -18.60
CA GLU A 87 2.71 -8.38 -19.73
C GLU A 87 2.36 -6.89 -19.73
N ALA A 88 2.87 -6.12 -18.75
CA ALA A 88 2.57 -4.70 -18.56
C ALA A 88 1.06 -4.40 -18.43
N GLN A 89 0.27 -5.39 -18.00
CA GLN A 89 -1.13 -5.18 -17.61
C GLN A 89 -1.22 -4.17 -16.48
N TYR A 90 -2.32 -3.45 -16.39
CA TYR A 90 -2.52 -2.41 -15.38
C TYR A 90 -1.43 -1.34 -15.37
N THR A 91 -0.77 -1.02 -16.50
CA THR A 91 0.16 0.12 -16.58
C THR A 91 -0.49 1.27 -17.36
N ALA A 92 -0.07 2.50 -17.07
CA ALA A 92 -0.56 3.67 -17.80
C ALA A 92 -0.16 3.71 -19.28
N THR A 93 0.97 3.07 -19.66
CA THR A 93 1.59 3.23 -20.98
C THR A 93 1.92 1.92 -21.71
N GLY A 94 1.50 0.77 -21.16
CA GLY A 94 1.85 -0.54 -21.69
C GLY A 94 3.31 -0.93 -21.42
N LYS A 95 3.97 -0.29 -20.45
CA LYS A 95 5.34 -0.58 -20.02
C LYS A 95 5.45 -0.49 -18.51
N VAL A 96 6.08 -1.49 -17.91
CA VAL A 96 6.46 -1.47 -16.49
C VAL A 96 7.69 -0.59 -16.31
N PHE A 97 7.67 0.25 -15.30
CA PHE A 97 8.82 0.99 -14.79
C PHE A 97 8.71 1.06 -13.26
N ASP A 98 9.77 1.51 -12.61
CA ASP A 98 9.82 1.79 -11.17
C ASP A 98 9.56 0.62 -10.21
N ILE A 99 9.65 -0.62 -10.70
CA ILE A 99 9.46 -1.78 -9.82
C ILE A 99 10.59 -1.89 -8.79
N GLY A 100 10.23 -1.80 -7.51
CA GLY A 100 11.16 -2.03 -6.40
C GLY A 100 11.77 -3.45 -6.39
N GLY A 101 13.03 -3.55 -5.97
CA GLY A 101 13.78 -4.81 -5.99
C GLY A 101 13.12 -5.96 -5.20
N THR A 102 12.61 -5.67 -4.01
CA THR A 102 11.89 -6.66 -3.17
C THR A 102 10.60 -7.15 -3.83
N THR A 103 9.84 -6.25 -4.44
CA THR A 103 8.63 -6.59 -5.21
C THR A 103 8.97 -7.49 -6.40
N SER A 104 9.97 -7.11 -7.19
CA SER A 104 10.45 -7.88 -8.35
C SER A 104 10.91 -9.29 -7.94
N ALA A 105 11.73 -9.39 -6.90
CA ALA A 105 12.23 -10.67 -6.40
C ALA A 105 11.09 -11.61 -5.95
N ALA A 106 10.08 -11.07 -5.27
CA ALA A 106 8.94 -11.85 -4.81
C ALA A 106 8.05 -12.36 -5.94
N ILE A 107 7.82 -11.54 -6.97
CA ILE A 107 7.09 -11.99 -8.18
C ILE A 107 7.89 -13.08 -8.90
N GLN A 108 9.22 -12.95 -8.97
CA GLN A 108 10.07 -14.00 -9.54
C GLN A 108 10.07 -15.29 -8.72
N ASN A 109 10.04 -15.21 -7.37
CA ASN A 109 9.87 -16.38 -6.51
C ASN A 109 8.56 -17.11 -6.84
N TYR A 110 7.47 -16.37 -6.96
CA TYR A 110 6.17 -16.92 -7.34
C TYR A 110 6.20 -17.58 -8.72
N MET A 111 6.83 -16.93 -9.71
CA MET A 111 6.99 -17.49 -11.06
C MET A 111 7.85 -18.78 -11.08
N ARG A 112 8.72 -18.99 -10.10
CA ARG A 112 9.49 -20.23 -9.91
C ARG A 112 8.69 -21.33 -9.20
N GLY A 113 7.46 -21.06 -8.77
CA GLY A 113 6.59 -22.03 -8.10
C GLY A 113 6.79 -22.10 -6.58
N GLU A 114 7.39 -21.08 -5.96
CA GLU A 114 7.40 -21.00 -4.50
C GLU A 114 5.97 -20.86 -3.94
N PRO A 115 5.65 -21.49 -2.80
CA PRO A 115 4.44 -21.19 -2.04
C PRO A 115 4.33 -19.69 -1.73
N LEU A 116 3.10 -19.17 -1.66
CA LEU A 116 2.83 -17.75 -1.46
C LEU A 116 3.52 -17.21 -0.19
N GLU A 117 3.53 -18.00 0.87
CA GLU A 117 4.11 -17.68 2.17
C GLU A 117 5.63 -17.54 2.14
N ARG A 118 6.30 -18.04 1.08
CA ARG A 118 7.75 -17.96 0.87
C ARG A 118 8.15 -17.01 -0.25
N CYS A 119 7.18 -16.32 -0.88
CA CYS A 119 7.48 -15.40 -1.97
C CYS A 119 8.10 -14.10 -1.46
N GLY A 120 7.54 -13.51 -0.40
CA GLY A 120 8.02 -12.24 0.14
C GLY A 120 9.23 -12.38 1.07
N ALA A 121 10.09 -11.37 1.05
CA ALA A 121 11.30 -11.34 1.85
C ALA A 121 11.02 -10.82 3.28
N ALA A 122 11.65 -11.44 4.28
CA ALA A 122 11.43 -11.13 5.70
C ALA A 122 12.63 -10.45 6.38
N ASP A 123 13.75 -10.26 5.66
CA ASP A 123 14.98 -9.67 6.21
C ASP A 123 14.83 -8.17 6.51
N GLU A 124 15.77 -7.64 7.28
CA GLU A 124 15.78 -6.25 7.73
C GLU A 124 15.80 -5.23 6.58
N ARG A 125 16.41 -5.58 5.44
CA ARG A 125 16.51 -4.69 4.28
C ARG A 125 15.28 -4.74 3.37
N SER A 126 14.35 -5.65 3.66
CA SER A 126 13.08 -5.80 2.93
C SER A 126 11.93 -5.06 3.61
N ASN A 127 12.21 -3.88 4.19
CA ASN A 127 11.26 -3.04 4.91
C ASN A 127 10.81 -1.78 4.13
N GLY A 128 10.99 -1.78 2.80
CA GLY A 128 10.54 -0.70 1.93
C GLY A 128 9.01 -0.51 1.88
N ASN A 129 8.56 0.57 1.24
CA ASN A 129 7.14 0.94 1.11
C ASN A 129 6.34 0.06 0.13
N GLY A 130 6.98 -0.86 -0.60
CA GLY A 130 6.38 -1.62 -1.70
C GLY A 130 5.18 -2.49 -1.31
N SER A 131 5.03 -2.84 -0.03
CA SER A 131 3.79 -3.43 0.48
C SER A 131 2.75 -2.38 0.86
N LEU A 132 3.16 -1.29 1.51
CA LEU A 132 2.30 -0.23 2.04
C LEU A 132 1.53 0.51 0.93
N MET A 133 2.24 0.89 -0.14
CA MET A 133 1.70 1.74 -1.21
C MET A 133 0.47 1.15 -1.93
N ARG A 134 0.30 -0.17 -1.83
CA ARG A 134 -0.77 -0.94 -2.49
C ARG A 134 -1.87 -1.43 -1.54
N MET A 135 -1.91 -0.93 -0.30
CA MET A 135 -2.88 -1.38 0.71
C MET A 135 -4.26 -0.72 0.63
N LEU A 136 -4.46 0.29 -0.24
CA LEU A 136 -5.74 0.99 -0.38
C LEU A 136 -6.96 0.05 -0.49
N PRO A 137 -6.94 -1.05 -1.27
CA PRO A 137 -8.09 -1.97 -1.36
C PRO A 137 -8.49 -2.59 -0.02
N MET A 138 -7.52 -2.82 0.88
CA MET A 138 -7.76 -3.42 2.19
C MET A 138 -8.54 -2.51 3.13
N ILE A 139 -8.47 -1.18 2.97
CA ILE A 139 -9.31 -0.23 3.72
C ILE A 139 -10.78 -0.59 3.55
N TYR A 140 -11.20 -0.81 2.31
CA TYR A 140 -12.61 -1.11 1.99
C TYR A 140 -12.97 -2.54 2.35
N TYR A 141 -12.11 -3.51 2.01
CA TYR A 141 -12.36 -4.92 2.29
C TYR A 141 -12.49 -5.19 3.80
N VAL A 142 -11.54 -4.69 4.60
CA VAL A 142 -11.55 -4.91 6.05
C VAL A 142 -12.76 -4.24 6.67
N ARG A 143 -13.03 -2.98 6.30
CA ARG A 143 -14.17 -2.24 6.82
C ARG A 143 -15.51 -2.92 6.55
N LEU A 144 -15.70 -3.48 5.36
CA LEU A 144 -16.94 -4.16 4.97
C LEU A 144 -17.08 -5.53 5.62
N LYS A 145 -15.99 -6.29 5.74
CA LYS A 145 -16.03 -7.68 6.19
C LYS A 145 -15.93 -7.83 7.71
N TYR A 146 -15.15 -6.98 8.37
CA TYR A 146 -14.82 -7.12 9.79
C TYR A 146 -15.25 -5.92 10.65
N GLY A 147 -15.78 -4.86 10.05
CA GLY A 147 -16.16 -3.65 10.78
C GLY A 147 -14.98 -2.71 11.02
N LEU A 148 -15.12 -1.80 11.99
CA LEU A 148 -14.11 -0.78 12.29
C LEU A 148 -13.10 -1.21 13.37
N GLU A 149 -13.48 -2.17 14.22
CA GLU A 149 -12.66 -2.65 15.32
C GLU A 149 -11.41 -3.38 14.81
N VAL A 150 -10.27 -3.10 15.46
CA VAL A 150 -9.03 -3.85 15.21
C VAL A 150 -9.18 -5.24 15.79
N ASN A 151 -9.08 -6.27 14.95
CA ASN A 151 -9.19 -7.66 15.40
C ASN A 151 -8.16 -8.56 14.72
N PRO A 152 -7.77 -9.69 15.36
CA PRO A 152 -6.71 -10.57 14.87
C PRO A 152 -6.96 -11.13 13.46
N VAL A 153 -8.22 -11.43 13.11
CA VAL A 153 -8.53 -12.04 11.82
C VAL A 153 -8.32 -11.04 10.68
N ALA A 154 -8.71 -9.77 10.86
CA ALA A 154 -8.47 -8.71 9.91
C ALA A 154 -6.98 -8.39 9.75
N VAL A 155 -6.26 -8.30 10.87
CA VAL A 155 -4.80 -8.07 10.90
C VAL A 155 -4.05 -9.16 10.13
N GLU A 156 -4.43 -10.42 10.33
CA GLU A 156 -3.81 -11.54 9.62
C GLU A 156 -4.03 -11.48 8.09
N GLN A 157 -5.17 -10.96 7.62
CA GLN A 157 -5.38 -10.76 6.17
C GLN A 157 -4.46 -9.66 5.62
N ILE A 158 -4.28 -8.57 6.36
CA ILE A 158 -3.37 -7.47 5.98
C ILE A 158 -1.93 -7.98 5.96
N TYR A 159 -1.53 -8.76 6.97
CA TYR A 159 -0.21 -9.38 7.06
C TYR A 159 0.06 -10.30 5.88
N LYS A 160 -0.89 -11.16 5.51
CA LYS A 160 -0.78 -12.03 4.33
C LYS A 160 -0.61 -11.23 3.04
N LEU A 161 -1.36 -10.14 2.85
CA LEU A 161 -1.22 -9.31 1.65
C LEU A 161 0.13 -8.58 1.59
N SER A 162 0.64 -8.09 2.72
CA SER A 162 2.00 -7.54 2.79
C SER A 162 3.03 -8.62 2.43
N ALA A 163 2.91 -9.79 3.06
CA ALA A 163 3.86 -10.90 2.96
C ALA A 163 3.98 -11.52 1.56
N LEU A 164 3.05 -11.24 0.65
CA LEU A 164 3.22 -11.61 -0.76
C LEU A 164 4.51 -11.07 -1.37
N THR A 165 4.97 -9.90 -0.91
CA THR A 165 6.25 -9.33 -1.36
C THR A 165 7.16 -8.89 -0.21
N HIS A 166 6.60 -8.32 0.86
CA HIS A 166 7.35 -7.87 2.03
C HIS A 166 6.80 -8.58 3.27
N ALA A 167 7.47 -9.67 3.65
CA ALA A 167 7.16 -10.48 4.84
C ALA A 167 7.79 -9.93 6.12
N ASN A 168 8.57 -8.84 6.01
CA ASN A 168 9.14 -8.08 7.12
C ASN A 168 8.04 -7.58 8.09
N ILE A 169 8.30 -7.66 9.39
CA ILE A 169 7.31 -7.29 10.42
C ILE A 169 6.97 -5.80 10.42
N LEU A 170 7.94 -4.91 10.17
CA LEU A 170 7.69 -3.47 10.10
C LEU A 170 6.76 -3.15 8.93
N SER A 171 7.04 -3.70 7.75
CA SER A 171 6.16 -3.57 6.58
C SER A 171 4.73 -4.03 6.89
N LYS A 172 4.59 -5.19 7.54
CA LYS A 172 3.29 -5.75 7.96
C LYS A 172 2.53 -4.83 8.93
N VAL A 173 3.21 -4.35 9.98
CA VAL A 173 2.62 -3.44 10.98
C VAL A 173 2.25 -2.10 10.35
N CYS A 174 3.12 -1.51 9.54
CA CYS A 174 2.81 -0.27 8.81
C CYS A 174 1.58 -0.42 7.90
N CYS A 175 1.41 -1.58 7.25
CA CYS A 175 0.20 -1.87 6.47
C CYS A 175 -1.07 -1.86 7.34
N VAL A 176 -1.00 -2.37 8.58
CA VAL A 176 -2.13 -2.32 9.53
C VAL A 176 -2.47 -0.87 9.88
N TYR A 177 -1.47 -0.05 10.24
CA TYR A 177 -1.69 1.38 10.49
C TYR A 177 -2.33 2.07 9.28
N TYR A 178 -1.80 1.87 8.08
CA TYR A 178 -2.34 2.48 6.87
C TYR A 178 -3.81 2.11 6.64
N VAL A 179 -4.16 0.83 6.78
CA VAL A 179 -5.52 0.34 6.59
C VAL A 179 -6.46 0.96 7.60
N TYR A 180 -6.14 0.94 8.89
CA TYR A 180 -7.02 1.49 9.92
C TYR A 180 -7.10 3.02 9.90
N ILE A 181 -5.99 3.73 9.64
CA ILE A 181 -6.01 5.18 9.41
C ILE A 181 -6.95 5.51 8.25
N GLY A 182 -6.85 4.79 7.13
CA GLY A 182 -7.74 4.96 5.99
C GLY A 182 -9.21 4.70 6.35
N MET A 183 -9.49 3.66 7.13
CA MET A 183 -10.85 3.32 7.58
C MET A 183 -11.46 4.44 8.45
N TYR A 184 -10.69 4.97 9.40
CA TYR A 184 -11.13 6.06 10.28
C TYR A 184 -11.28 7.38 9.53
N ILE A 185 -10.39 7.71 8.60
CA ILE A 185 -10.56 8.90 7.73
C ILE A 185 -11.85 8.78 6.93
N VAL A 186 -12.12 7.61 6.35
CA VAL A 186 -13.31 7.34 5.56
C VAL A 186 -14.59 7.46 6.39
N GLU A 187 -14.60 7.01 7.64
CA GLU A 187 -15.80 7.06 8.50
C GLU A 187 -15.97 8.38 9.24
N TYR A 188 -14.90 8.93 9.81
CA TYR A 188 -14.95 10.05 10.75
C TYR A 188 -14.28 11.33 10.24
N GLY A 189 -13.50 11.28 9.16
CA GLY A 189 -12.69 12.42 8.72
C GLY A 189 -13.51 13.69 8.43
N LYS A 190 -14.76 13.55 7.95
CA LYS A 190 -15.66 14.69 7.72
C LYS A 190 -16.27 15.25 9.01
N GLU A 191 -16.59 14.39 9.96
CA GLU A 191 -17.29 14.76 11.20
C GLU A 191 -16.34 15.25 12.28
N LYS A 192 -15.25 14.49 12.51
CA LYS A 192 -14.27 14.74 13.57
C LYS A 192 -13.03 15.50 13.09
N GLY A 193 -12.85 15.63 11.79
CA GLY A 193 -11.62 16.16 11.17
C GLY A 193 -10.53 15.11 11.01
N LEU A 194 -9.61 15.34 10.06
CA LEU A 194 -8.55 14.39 9.71
C LEU A 194 -7.61 14.08 10.88
N HIS A 195 -7.20 15.11 11.64
CA HIS A 195 -6.28 14.93 12.77
C HIS A 195 -6.84 13.96 13.82
N ASN A 196 -8.10 14.19 14.24
CA ASN A 196 -8.74 13.33 15.25
C ASN A 196 -9.01 11.92 14.70
N ALA A 197 -9.42 11.79 13.44
CA ALA A 197 -9.63 10.49 12.82
C ALA A 197 -8.33 9.66 12.76
N ILE A 198 -7.20 10.29 12.40
CA ILE A 198 -5.89 9.64 12.38
C ILE A 198 -5.46 9.26 13.79
N LYS A 199 -5.58 10.17 14.76
CA LYS A 199 -5.22 9.93 16.15
C LYS A 199 -5.99 8.74 16.74
N GLU A 200 -7.32 8.71 16.60
CA GLU A 200 -8.15 7.61 17.10
C GLU A 200 -7.81 6.27 16.42
N ALA A 201 -7.43 6.28 15.14
CA ALA A 201 -7.00 5.08 14.43
C ALA A 201 -5.68 4.53 14.97
N VAL A 202 -4.71 5.43 15.19
CA VAL A 202 -3.40 5.09 15.77
C VAL A 202 -3.60 4.50 17.16
N GLU A 203 -4.38 5.16 18.02
CA GLU A 203 -4.69 4.68 19.37
C GLU A 203 -5.38 3.30 19.35
N ALA A 204 -6.28 3.05 18.39
CA ALA A 204 -6.94 1.76 18.24
C ALA A 204 -5.98 0.63 17.84
N VAL A 205 -5.08 0.90 16.88
CA VAL A 205 -4.06 -0.07 16.43
C VAL A 205 -3.02 -0.32 17.53
N GLU A 206 -2.58 0.73 18.21
CA GLU A 206 -1.66 0.62 19.35
C GLU A 206 -2.28 -0.21 20.48
N LYS A 207 -3.53 0.08 20.85
CA LYS A 207 -4.24 -0.70 21.87
C LYS A 207 -4.27 -2.19 21.53
N TYR A 208 -4.50 -2.55 20.26
CA TYR A 208 -4.46 -3.94 19.82
C TYR A 208 -3.09 -4.59 20.08
N TYR A 209 -2.00 -3.93 19.66
CA TYR A 209 -0.65 -4.46 19.86
C TYR A 209 -0.17 -4.43 21.32
N PHE A 210 -0.64 -3.49 22.14
CA PHE A 210 -0.27 -3.39 23.56
C PHE A 210 -1.11 -4.29 24.50
N VAL A 211 -2.33 -4.70 24.11
CA VAL A 211 -3.25 -5.47 24.97
C VAL A 211 -3.30 -6.97 24.63
N GLU A 212 -3.12 -7.38 23.35
CA GLU A 212 -3.47 -8.75 22.93
C GLU A 212 -2.34 -9.79 22.75
N GLN A 213 -1.04 -9.45 22.71
CA GLN A 213 0.13 -10.31 23.07
C GLN A 213 1.45 -9.81 22.47
N GLU A 214 2.51 -10.04 23.26
CA GLU A 214 3.96 -9.99 23.03
C GLU A 214 4.52 -8.75 22.33
N GLU A 215 5.51 -8.15 23.00
CA GLU A 215 6.41 -7.11 22.54
C GLU A 215 6.36 -6.94 21.02
N ILE A 216 5.94 -5.75 20.57
CA ILE A 216 6.25 -5.28 19.22
C ILE A 216 7.73 -5.66 19.00
N PRO A 217 8.10 -6.52 18.03
CA PRO A 217 9.52 -6.90 17.84
C PRO A 217 10.40 -5.70 17.50
N CYS A 218 9.79 -4.55 17.31
CA CYS A 218 10.41 -3.26 17.21
C CYS A 218 10.21 -2.52 18.54
N ASN A 219 11.28 -2.49 19.34
CA ASN A 219 11.55 -1.29 20.12
C ASN A 219 11.59 -0.12 19.12
N LEU A 220 10.45 0.53 18.91
CA LEU A 220 10.39 1.89 18.39
C LEU A 220 10.95 2.78 19.50
N GLU A 221 12.27 2.67 19.75
CA GLU A 221 12.98 3.69 20.50
C GLU A 221 12.78 4.98 19.73
N TYR A 222 11.91 5.83 20.25
CA TYR A 222 11.90 7.26 19.94
C TYR A 222 13.32 7.75 20.21
N ARG A 223 14.15 7.79 19.16
CA ARG A 223 15.36 8.59 19.18
C ARG A 223 14.90 10.03 18.96
N ASP A 224 14.66 10.70 20.07
CA ASP A 224 14.64 12.16 20.09
C ASP A 224 15.94 12.65 19.43
N GLY A 225 15.80 13.29 18.28
CA GLY A 225 16.88 13.91 17.51
C GLY A 225 16.36 15.18 16.87
#